data_AF-A0A5K1A9N2-F1
#
_entry.id   AF-A0A5K1A9N2-F1
#
_cell.length_a   1.000
_cell.length_b   1.000
_cell.length_c   1.000
_cell.angle_alpha   90.00
_cell.angle_beta   90.00
_cell.angle_gamma   90.00
#
_symmetry.space_group_name_H-M   'P 1'
#
loop_
_entity.id
_entity.type
_entity.pdbx_description
1 polymer ?
#
loop_
_entity_poly.entity_id
_entity_poly.type
_entity_poly.pdbx_seq_one_letter_code
_entity_poly.pdbx_strand_id
1 'polypeptide(L)'
;LDTTISGSLKQENSERGRLFKIMAKSFSKRWQNGEISNFQYLMHLNTLAGRGYNDLTQYPVFPWVLADYESDTLNLSDPKSFRKLDKPMGCQTPEGEEEFRK
;
A
#
# COMPACT_ATOMS: atom_id res chain seq x y z
N LEU A 1 -27.13 -26.80 -24.44
CA LEU A 1 -25.95 -26.36 -25.20
C LEU A 1 -25.05 -25.68 -24.19
N ASP A 2 -24.39 -26.46 -23.34
CA ASP A 2 -23.67 -25.98 -22.18
C ASP A 2 -22.41 -26.83 -22.00
N THR A 3 -21.36 -26.24 -21.42
CA THR A 3 -20.13 -26.88 -20.90
C THR A 3 -18.83 -26.68 -21.71
N THR A 4 -18.53 -25.47 -22.21
CA THR A 4 -17.13 -25.11 -22.61
C THR A 4 -16.60 -23.82 -21.99
N ILE A 5 -17.44 -22.95 -21.41
CA ILE A 5 -17.00 -21.62 -20.91
C ILE A 5 -16.31 -21.68 -19.52
N SER A 6 -16.54 -22.74 -18.74
CA SER A 6 -16.04 -22.86 -17.35
C SER A 6 -14.54 -23.14 -17.23
N GLY A 7 -13.93 -23.77 -18.24
CA GLY A 7 -12.49 -24.10 -18.25
C GLY A 7 -11.59 -22.88 -18.49
N SER A 8 -11.98 -22.02 -19.43
CA SER A 8 -11.19 -20.85 -19.85
C SER A 8 -11.08 -19.77 -18.77
N LEU A 9 -12.17 -19.53 -18.02
CA LEU A 9 -12.19 -18.53 -16.94
C LEU A 9 -11.26 -18.89 -15.76
N LYS A 10 -11.12 -20.18 -15.45
CA LYS A 10 -10.22 -20.64 -14.36
C LYS A 10 -8.75 -20.54 -14.75
N GLN A 11 -8.44 -20.79 -16.02
CA GLN A 11 -7.08 -20.74 -16.54
C GLN A 11 -6.58 -19.29 -16.65
N GLU A 12 -7.42 -18.37 -17.13
CA GLU A 12 -7.10 -16.93 -17.16
C GLU A 12 -6.88 -16.33 -15.76
N ASN A 13 -7.71 -16.69 -14.77
CA ASN A 13 -7.55 -16.20 -13.41
C ASN A 13 -6.24 -16.68 -12.77
N SER A 14 -5.81 -17.90 -13.09
CA SER A 14 -4.52 -18.45 -12.64
C SER A 14 -3.34 -17.71 -13.27
N GLU A 15 -3.41 -17.41 -14.58
CA GLU A 15 -2.37 -16.67 -15.28
C GLU A 15 -2.27 -15.21 -14.82
N ARG A 16 -3.41 -14.52 -14.65
CA ARG A 16 -3.43 -13.17 -14.07
C ARG A 16 -2.82 -13.16 -12.67
N GLY A 17 -3.15 -14.13 -11.82
CA GLY A 17 -2.56 -14.27 -10.49
C GLY A 17 -1.04 -14.53 -10.53
N ARG A 18 -0.55 -15.26 -11.54
CA ARG A 18 0.89 -15.48 -11.75
C ARG A 18 1.61 -14.22 -12.21
N LEU A 19 1.05 -13.51 -13.20
CA LEU A 19 1.59 -12.24 -13.69
C LEU A 19 1.65 -11.18 -12.58
N PHE A 20 0.59 -11.11 -11.77
CA PHE A 20 0.55 -10.27 -10.58
C PHE A 20 1.72 -10.53 -9.63
N LYS A 21 1.95 -11.80 -9.28
CA LYS A 21 3.07 -12.20 -8.39
C LYS A 21 4.43 -11.85 -8.98
N ILE A 22 4.61 -11.98 -10.29
CA ILE A 22 5.86 -11.63 -10.98
C ILE A 22 6.08 -10.12 -10.93
N MET A 23 5.05 -9.32 -11.26
CA MET A 23 5.15 -7.86 -11.23
C MET A 23 5.40 -7.33 -9.82
N ALA A 24 4.68 -7.84 -8.81
CA ALA A 24 4.89 -7.47 -7.42
C ALA A 24 6.33 -7.74 -6.97
N LYS A 25 6.87 -8.93 -7.25
CA LYS A 25 8.27 -9.28 -6.94
C LYS A 25 9.26 -8.36 -7.65
N SER A 26 9.02 -8.04 -8.92
CA SER A 26 9.86 -7.12 -9.69
C SER A 26 9.91 -5.73 -9.06
N PHE A 27 8.76 -5.14 -8.74
CA PHE A 27 8.71 -3.82 -8.10
C PHE A 27 9.37 -3.80 -6.72
N SER A 28 9.15 -4.82 -5.89
CA SER A 28 9.81 -4.90 -4.59
C SER A 28 11.33 -4.96 -4.71
N LYS A 29 11.86 -5.70 -5.69
CA LYS A 29 13.31 -5.77 -5.91
C LYS A 29 13.89 -4.43 -6.38
N ARG A 30 13.23 -3.77 -7.32
CA ARG A 30 13.64 -2.44 -7.82
C ARG A 30 13.62 -1.38 -6.72
N TRP A 31 12.61 -1.41 -5.85
CA TRP A 31 12.51 -0.51 -4.71
C TRP A 31 13.63 -0.76 -3.69
N GLN A 32 13.88 -2.02 -3.33
CA GLN A 32 14.99 -2.39 -2.43
C GLN A 32 16.36 -2.01 -2.99
N ASN A 33 16.53 -2.02 -4.31
CA ASN A 33 17.75 -1.60 -4.99
C ASN A 33 17.86 -0.06 -5.14
N GLY A 34 16.83 0.70 -4.76
CA GLY A 34 16.80 2.17 -4.94
C GLY A 34 16.53 2.64 -6.37
N GLU A 35 16.12 1.74 -7.28
CA GLU A 35 15.84 2.07 -8.68
C GLU A 35 14.50 2.80 -8.86
N ILE A 36 13.60 2.68 -7.87
CA ILE A 36 12.34 3.42 -7.79
C ILE A 36 12.17 4.01 -6.40
N SER A 37 11.55 5.19 -6.33
CA SER A 37 11.30 5.90 -5.07
C SER A 37 10.19 5.23 -4.25
N ASN A 38 10.11 5.57 -2.96
CA ASN A 38 9.01 5.15 -2.08
C ASN A 38 7.64 5.50 -2.69
N PHE A 39 7.50 6.70 -3.27
CA PHE A 39 6.26 7.13 -3.92
C PHE A 39 5.91 6.23 -5.11
N GLN A 40 6.86 5.96 -6.00
CA GLN A 40 6.64 5.08 -7.16
C GLN A 40 6.28 3.67 -6.73
N TYR A 41 6.97 3.12 -5.73
CA TYR A 41 6.68 1.80 -5.21
C TYR A 41 5.26 1.73 -4.63
N LEU A 42 4.86 2.68 -3.79
CA LEU A 42 3.50 2.76 -3.24
C LEU A 42 2.45 2.95 -4.35
N MET A 43 2.74 3.72 -5.40
CA MET A 43 1.86 3.83 -6.56
C MET A 43 1.68 2.48 -7.27
N HIS A 44 2.76 1.74 -7.50
CA HIS A 44 2.68 0.40 -8.07
C HIS A 44 1.86 -0.56 -7.19
N LEU A 45 2.04 -0.51 -5.87
CA LEU A 45 1.22 -1.31 -4.94
C LEU A 45 -0.27 -0.95 -5.02
N ASN A 46 -0.61 0.33 -5.10
CA ASN A 46 -1.99 0.79 -5.26
C ASN A 46 -2.60 0.28 -6.57
N THR A 47 -1.90 0.44 -7.70
CA THR A 47 -2.37 -0.06 -9.01
C THR A 47 -2.57 -1.57 -9.00
N LEU A 48 -1.63 -2.31 -8.40
CA LEU A 48 -1.75 -3.76 -8.24
C LEU A 48 -2.98 -4.13 -7.38
N ALA A 49 -3.25 -3.39 -6.32
CA ALA A 49 -4.45 -3.59 -5.49
C ALA A 49 -5.78 -3.18 -6.18
N GLY A 50 -5.75 -2.81 -7.46
CA GLY A 50 -6.94 -2.37 -8.22
C GLY A 50 -7.33 -0.91 -7.99
N ARG A 51 -6.50 -0.13 -7.29
CA ARG A 51 -6.78 1.28 -6.98
C ARG A 51 -6.39 2.18 -8.13
N GLY A 52 -7.14 3.26 -8.32
CA GLY A 52 -6.91 4.21 -9.40
C GLY A 52 -7.69 5.52 -9.22
N TYR A 53 -7.36 6.50 -10.05
CA TYR A 53 -7.93 7.86 -9.94
C TYR A 53 -9.37 7.98 -10.49
N ASN A 54 -9.88 6.93 -11.14
CA ASN A 54 -11.16 6.95 -11.84
C ASN A 54 -12.36 6.67 -10.92
N ASP A 55 -12.14 6.02 -9.78
CA ASP A 55 -13.17 5.69 -8.80
C ASP A 55 -12.76 6.21 -7.42
N LEU A 56 -13.54 7.15 -6.89
CA LEU A 56 -13.30 7.75 -5.58
C LEU A 56 -13.37 6.74 -4.44
N THR A 57 -14.12 5.64 -4.61
CA THR A 57 -14.24 4.59 -3.59
C THR A 57 -13.00 3.69 -3.54
N GLN A 58 -12.19 3.67 -4.61
CA GLN A 58 -10.96 2.89 -4.73
C GLN A 58 -9.74 3.76 -5.03
N TYR A 59 -9.74 5.00 -4.51
CA TYR A 59 -8.63 5.92 -4.71
C TYR A 59 -7.30 5.35 -4.13
N PRO A 60 -6.14 5.71 -4.71
CA PRO A 60 -4.84 5.33 -4.14
C PRO A 60 -4.69 5.80 -2.68
N VAL A 61 -4.17 4.91 -1.84
CA VAL A 61 -3.95 5.17 -0.41
C VAL A 61 -2.47 5.37 -0.15
N PHE A 62 -2.17 6.39 0.65
CA PHE A 62 -0.82 6.70 1.12
C PHE A 62 -0.81 6.83 2.65
N PRO A 63 0.27 6.42 3.32
CA PRO A 63 0.40 6.61 4.75
C PRO A 63 0.66 8.08 5.08
N TRP A 64 0.16 8.50 6.25
CA TRP A 64 0.59 9.74 6.87
C TRP A 64 2.01 9.55 7.40
N VAL A 65 2.95 10.36 6.92
CA VAL A 65 4.37 10.22 7.26
C VAL A 65 4.75 11.09 8.44
N LEU A 66 4.27 12.33 8.48
CA LEU A 66 4.59 13.28 9.55
C LEU A 66 3.62 13.15 10.72
N ALA A 67 4.16 13.30 11.93
CA ALA A 67 3.41 13.38 13.16
C ALA A 67 3.33 14.82 13.70
N ASP A 68 4.37 15.63 13.44
CA ASP A 68 4.46 17.01 13.88
C ASP A 68 3.97 17.98 12.79
N TYR A 69 2.91 18.71 13.12
CA TYR A 69 2.31 19.77 12.29
C TYR A 69 2.17 21.10 13.05
N GLU A 70 2.73 21.18 14.27
CA GLU A 70 2.55 22.33 15.16
C GLU A 70 3.84 23.15 15.30
N SER A 71 5.00 22.50 15.17
CA SER A 71 6.29 23.20 15.25
C SER A 71 6.47 24.20 14.09
N ASP A 72 6.96 25.40 14.40
CA ASP A 72 7.32 26.42 13.41
C ASP A 72 8.38 25.93 12.41
N THR A 73 9.24 25.00 12.83
CA THR A 73 10.26 24.37 11.99
C THR A 73 10.28 22.87 12.21
N LEU A 74 10.09 22.12 11.12
CA LEU A 74 10.05 20.66 11.16
C LEU A 74 11.46 20.07 11.18
N ASN A 75 11.79 19.34 12.25
CA ASN A 75 13.07 18.64 12.38
C ASN A 75 13.01 17.20 11.82
N LEU A 76 13.45 17.00 10.58
CA LEU A 76 13.47 15.68 9.94
C LEU A 76 14.49 14.69 10.53
N SER A 77 15.34 15.12 11.47
CA SER A 77 16.25 14.22 12.19
C SER A 77 15.65 13.70 13.49
N ASP A 78 14.54 14.26 13.97
CA ASP A 78 13.85 13.76 15.16
C ASP A 78 12.89 12.62 14.77
N PRO A 79 13.07 11.40 15.28
CA PRO A 79 12.13 10.31 15.04
C PRO A 79 10.68 10.63 15.45
N LYS A 80 10.47 11.54 16.41
CA LYS A 80 9.14 11.97 16.86
C LYS A 80 8.39 12.81 15.83
N SER A 81 9.09 13.40 14.86
CA SER A 81 8.45 14.11 13.75
C SER A 81 7.76 13.17 12.77
N PHE A 82 7.97 11.86 12.87
CA PHE A 82 7.40 10.84 12.00
C PHE A 82 6.39 9.94 12.72
N ARG A 83 5.38 9.49 11.97
CA ARG A 83 4.38 8.51 12.44
C ARG A 83 4.99 7.11 12.55
N LYS A 84 4.42 6.30 13.43
CA LYS A 84 4.75 4.89 13.58
C LYS A 84 4.10 4.09 12.45
N LEU A 85 4.86 3.74 11.41
CA LEU A 85 4.36 3.03 10.23
C LEU A 85 4.02 1.55 10.48
N ASP A 86 4.49 1.00 11.60
CA ASP A 86 4.13 -0.33 12.11
C ASP A 86 2.74 -0.35 12.76
N LYS A 87 2.13 0.82 13.00
CA LYS A 87 0.83 0.96 13.65
C LYS A 87 -0.22 1.59 12.73
N PRO A 88 -1.49 1.16 12.81
CA PRO A 88 -2.60 1.87 12.17
C PRO A 88 -2.74 3.32 12.67
N MET A 89 -3.51 4.13 11.94
CA MET A 89 -3.74 5.54 12.32
C MET A 89 -4.40 5.71 13.69
N GLY A 90 -5.32 4.81 14.06
CA GLY A 90 -5.99 4.83 15.37
C GLY A 90 -5.08 4.41 16.54
N CYS A 91 -3.91 3.84 16.26
CA CYS A 91 -3.01 3.27 17.27
C CYS A 91 -1.70 4.07 17.38
N GLN A 92 -1.75 5.38 17.08
CA GLN A 92 -0.55 6.22 17.12
C GLN A 92 -0.24 6.71 18.56
N THR A 93 -1.25 6.76 19.43
CA THR A 93 -1.14 7.14 20.85
C THR A 93 -1.42 5.94 21.78
N PRO A 94 -0.92 5.95 23.02
CA PRO A 94 -1.19 4.88 24.00
C PRO A 94 -2.68 4.66 24.25
N GLU A 95 -3.47 5.73 24.28
CA GLU A 95 -4.92 5.67 24.51
C GLU A 95 -5.62 4.98 23.34
N GLY A 96 -5.24 5.32 22.10
CA GLY A 96 -5.76 4.65 20.92
C GLY A 96 -5.34 3.18 20.84
N GLU A 97 -4.09 2.87 21.20
CA GLU A 97 -3.62 1.48 21.29
C GLU A 97 -4.42 0.63 22.29
N GLU A 98 -4.89 1.22 23.40
CA GLU A 98 -5.75 0.54 24.36
C GLU A 98 -7.16 0.33 23.81
N GLU A 99 -7.73 1.35 23.15
CA GLU A 99 -9.08 1.28 22.57
C GLU A 99 -9.21 0.15 21.54
N PHE A 100 -8.21 0.00 20.67
CA PHE A 100 -8.19 -1.01 19.60
C PHE A 100 -7.67 -2.39 20.02
N ARG A 101 -7.39 -2.62 21.32
CA ARG A 101 -6.92 -3.92 21.83
C ARG A 101 -8.05 -4.95 22.09
N LYS A 102 -9.31 -4.57 21.86
CA LYS A 102 -10.49 -5.44 22.05
C LYS A 102 -10.63 -6.47 20.93
#